data_AF-A0A3M1IQ69-F1
#
_entry.id   AF-A0A3M1IQ69-F1
#
_cell.length_a   1.000
_cell.length_b   1.000
_cell.length_c   1.000
_cell.angle_alpha   90.00
_cell.angle_beta   90.00
_cell.angle_gamma   90.00
#
_symmetry.space_group_name_H-M   'P 1'
#
loop_
_entity.id
_entity.type
_entity.pdbx_description
1 polymer ?
#
loop_
_entity_poly.entity_id
_entity_poly.type
_entity_poly.pdbx_seq_one_letter_code
_entity_poly.pdbx_strand_id
1 'polypeptide(L)'
;FTGFDSGGPDLEDYLPKCFIFLNGRLVRLSEVRPWTRQARYTPGQVWAGPGVPLSDVNPRPLSPLRPEPGLIGAFSADERWLFATAWEPWQELFQGVIRCLHADFRLGGIPAGETRHIHGKIWLMPNDVPALLRRYHEAFPSR
;
A
#
# COMPACT_ATOMS: atom_id res chain seq x y z
N PHE A 1 -9.35 3.56 13.34
CA PHE A 1 -9.88 2.85 12.16
C PHE A 1 -9.64 1.34 12.23
N THR A 2 -8.47 0.77 12.60
CA THR A 2 -8.32 -0.71 12.78
C THR A 2 -8.57 -1.25 14.19
N GLY A 3 -8.45 -0.40 15.24
CA GLY A 3 -8.79 -0.76 16.62
C GLY A 3 -7.65 -1.34 17.48
N PHE A 4 -6.43 -1.41 16.96
CA PHE A 4 -5.26 -1.86 17.74
C PHE A 4 -4.57 -0.70 18.46
N ASP A 5 -4.00 -0.97 19.64
CA ASP A 5 -3.31 0.01 20.47
C ASP A 5 -1.94 0.38 19.89
N SER A 6 -1.73 1.64 19.56
CA SER A 6 -0.44 2.15 19.03
C SER A 6 0.75 1.98 19.97
N GLY A 7 0.51 1.77 21.28
CA GLY A 7 1.56 1.50 22.28
C GLY A 7 1.84 0.02 22.53
N GLY A 8 1.12 -0.89 21.85
CA GLY A 8 1.27 -2.33 22.03
C GLY A 8 2.64 -2.85 21.55
N PRO A 9 3.18 -3.92 22.17
CA PRO A 9 4.51 -4.43 21.86
C PRO A 9 4.60 -5.11 20.49
N ASP A 10 3.48 -5.59 19.95
CA ASP A 10 3.42 -6.26 18.65
C ASP A 10 3.20 -5.23 17.52
N LEU A 11 4.22 -4.99 16.70
CA LEU A 11 4.13 -4.02 15.61
C LEU A 11 3.37 -4.55 14.37
N GLU A 12 2.95 -5.82 14.38
CA GLU A 12 2.30 -6.51 13.26
C GLU A 12 0.84 -6.93 13.56
N ASP A 13 0.32 -6.67 14.76
CA ASP A 13 -1.03 -7.06 15.18
C ASP A 13 -2.16 -6.52 14.28
N TYR A 14 -1.92 -5.38 13.63
CA TYR A 14 -2.85 -4.69 12.74
C TYR A 14 -2.91 -5.27 11.32
N LEU A 15 -1.94 -6.10 10.91
CA LEU A 15 -1.85 -6.65 9.55
C LEU A 15 -3.10 -7.40 9.08
N PRO A 16 -3.84 -8.14 9.93
CA PRO A 16 -5.11 -8.74 9.55
C PRO A 16 -6.19 -7.74 9.13
N LYS A 17 -6.06 -6.44 9.47
CA LYS A 17 -6.98 -5.39 9.02
C LYS A 17 -6.49 -4.65 7.80
N CYS A 18 -5.24 -4.82 7.40
CA CYS A 18 -4.65 -4.15 6.25
C CYS A 18 -4.79 -5.00 5.00
N PHE A 19 -4.83 -4.37 3.83
CA PHE A 19 -4.95 -5.07 2.56
C PHE A 19 -4.21 -4.40 1.42
N ILE A 20 -3.87 -5.23 0.44
CA ILE A 20 -3.41 -4.85 -0.91
C ILE A 20 -4.18 -5.70 -1.94
N PHE A 21 -3.98 -5.42 -3.22
CA PHE A 21 -4.53 -6.24 -4.31
C PHE A 21 -3.44 -7.08 -4.96
N LEU A 22 -3.63 -8.40 -4.97
CA LEU A 22 -2.77 -9.35 -5.66
C LEU A 22 -3.63 -10.15 -6.64
N ASN A 23 -3.21 -10.23 -7.90
CA ASN A 23 -3.94 -10.95 -8.96
C ASN A 23 -5.42 -10.54 -9.04
N GLY A 24 -5.70 -9.24 -8.95
CA GLY A 24 -7.06 -8.68 -9.02
C GLY A 24 -7.94 -8.92 -7.79
N ARG A 25 -7.39 -9.48 -6.71
CA ARG A 25 -8.13 -9.80 -5.48
C ARG A 25 -7.57 -9.05 -4.29
N LEU A 26 -8.46 -8.61 -3.41
CA LEU A 26 -8.08 -8.10 -2.11
C LEU A 26 -7.48 -9.24 -1.28
N VAL A 27 -6.30 -9.00 -0.70
CA VAL A 27 -5.60 -9.93 0.19
C VAL A 27 -5.24 -9.18 1.47
N ARG A 28 -5.57 -9.73 2.65
CA ARG A 28 -5.14 -9.14 3.92
C ARG A 28 -3.63 -9.32 4.08
N LEU A 29 -2.93 -8.35 4.68
CA LEU A 29 -1.46 -8.43 4.80
C LEU A 29 -1.00 -9.65 5.61
N SER A 30 -1.79 -10.09 6.59
CA SER A 30 -1.53 -11.33 7.35
C SER A 30 -1.52 -12.60 6.49
N GLU A 31 -2.18 -12.59 5.34
CA GLU A 31 -2.30 -13.71 4.40
C GLU A 31 -1.26 -13.66 3.27
N VAL A 32 -0.59 -12.53 3.08
CA VAL A 32 0.38 -12.35 1.98
C VAL A 32 1.57 -13.30 2.18
N ARG A 33 1.80 -14.16 1.20
CA ARG A 33 2.94 -15.09 1.18
C ARG A 33 3.59 -15.10 -0.21
N PRO A 34 4.94 -15.15 -0.29
CA PRO A 34 5.89 -15.12 0.82
C PRO A 34 5.97 -13.75 1.51
N TRP A 35 6.37 -13.74 2.78
CA TRP A 35 6.68 -12.52 3.53
C TRP A 35 8.18 -12.42 3.74
N THR A 36 8.85 -11.53 3.01
CA THR A 36 10.29 -11.30 3.12
C THR A 36 10.62 -10.73 4.51
N ARG A 37 11.74 -11.16 5.11
CA ARG A 37 12.21 -10.68 6.42
C ARG A 37 13.62 -10.11 6.41
N GLN A 38 14.39 -10.39 5.35
CA GLN A 38 15.79 -9.99 5.20
C GLN A 38 15.89 -8.70 4.39
N ALA A 39 16.50 -7.67 4.97
CA ALA A 39 16.86 -6.42 4.30
C ALA A 39 17.85 -5.62 5.14
N ARG A 40 18.28 -4.47 4.61
CA ARG A 40 19.15 -3.53 5.33
C ARG A 40 18.48 -2.96 6.58
N TYR A 41 17.18 -2.68 6.51
CA TYR A 41 16.39 -2.24 7.65
C TYR A 41 15.20 -3.17 7.88
N THR A 42 14.91 -3.49 9.14
CA THR A 42 13.73 -4.27 9.57
C THR A 42 13.04 -3.53 10.72
N PRO A 43 11.73 -3.75 10.99
CA PRO A 43 10.76 -4.59 10.27
C PRO A 43 10.16 -3.89 9.03
N GLY A 44 9.11 -4.47 8.45
CA GLY A 44 8.34 -3.89 7.34
C GLY A 44 8.25 -4.81 6.11
N GLN A 45 7.45 -4.39 5.13
CA GLN A 45 7.38 -5.04 3.81
C GLN A 45 7.16 -3.99 2.73
N VAL A 46 7.94 -4.09 1.66
CA VAL A 46 7.90 -3.20 0.49
C VAL A 46 7.44 -3.99 -0.72
N TRP A 47 6.57 -3.39 -1.54
CA TRP A 47 6.20 -3.90 -2.85
C TRP A 47 6.47 -2.83 -3.91
N ALA A 48 7.39 -3.11 -4.83
CA ALA A 48 7.77 -2.18 -5.89
C ALA A 48 6.62 -1.92 -6.87
N GLY A 49 6.47 -0.67 -7.29
CA GLY A 49 5.58 -0.26 -8.37
C GLY A 49 6.04 -0.75 -9.75
N PRO A 50 5.14 -0.80 -10.74
CA PRO A 50 5.47 -1.20 -12.11
C PRO A 50 6.62 -0.38 -12.69
N GLY A 51 7.67 -1.05 -13.17
CA GLY A 51 8.83 -0.41 -13.80
C GLY A 51 9.78 0.33 -12.84
N VAL A 52 9.51 0.34 -11.53
CA VAL A 52 10.40 0.96 -10.54
C VAL A 52 11.63 0.08 -10.32
N PRO A 53 12.86 0.60 -10.47
CA PRO A 53 14.06 -0.17 -10.17
C PRO A 53 14.07 -0.63 -8.71
N LEU A 54 14.37 -1.90 -8.45
CA LEU A 54 14.39 -2.45 -7.09
C LEU A 54 15.46 -1.82 -6.18
N SER A 55 16.45 -1.14 -6.77
CA SER A 55 17.45 -0.37 -6.03
C SER A 55 16.95 1.00 -5.57
N ASP A 56 15.80 1.44 -6.07
CA ASP A 56 15.22 2.77 -5.82
C ASP A 56 14.02 2.71 -4.84
N VAL A 57 13.65 1.51 -4.39
CA VAL A 57 12.63 1.31 -3.35
C VAL A 57 13.23 1.42 -1.95
N ASN A 58 12.38 1.58 -0.94
CA ASN A 58 12.82 1.60 0.45
C ASN A 58 13.63 0.32 0.76
N PRO A 59 14.84 0.43 1.36
CA PRO A 59 15.75 -0.70 1.58
C PRO A 59 15.33 -1.58 2.78
N ARG A 60 14.02 -1.87 2.86
CA ARG A 60 13.34 -2.77 3.78
C ARG A 60 12.98 -4.08 3.07
N PRO A 61 12.43 -5.10 3.77
CA PRO A 61 12.16 -6.39 3.15
C PRO A 61 11.32 -6.21 1.90
N LEU A 62 11.91 -6.54 0.75
CA LEU A 62 11.30 -6.37 -0.55
C LEU A 62 10.58 -7.65 -0.93
N SER A 63 9.29 -7.55 -1.16
CA SER A 63 8.48 -8.68 -1.61
C SER A 63 8.75 -9.00 -3.08
N PRO A 64 8.84 -10.29 -3.45
CA PRO A 64 8.86 -10.68 -4.85
C PRO A 64 7.48 -10.51 -5.53
N LEU A 65 6.41 -10.33 -4.75
CA LEU A 65 5.07 -10.11 -5.29
C LEU A 65 4.93 -8.71 -5.88
N ARG A 66 3.98 -8.56 -6.80
CA ARG A 66 3.69 -7.30 -7.50
C ARG A 66 2.21 -6.97 -7.35
N PRO A 67 1.85 -6.10 -6.41
CA PRO A 67 0.48 -5.64 -6.25
C PRO A 67 0.04 -4.81 -7.45
N GLU A 68 -1.20 -5.05 -7.86
CA GLU A 68 -1.88 -4.28 -8.88
C GLU A 68 -3.38 -4.29 -8.55
N PRO A 69 -4.02 -3.11 -8.41
CA PRO A 69 -3.44 -1.76 -8.53
C PRO A 69 -2.53 -1.33 -7.37
N GLY A 70 -1.90 -0.16 -7.52
CA GLY A 70 -1.13 0.54 -6.46
C GLY A 70 -2.03 1.13 -5.37
N LEU A 71 -2.89 0.29 -4.81
CA LEU A 71 -3.93 0.60 -3.83
C LEU A 71 -3.67 -0.20 -2.55
N ILE A 72 -3.55 0.50 -1.43
CA ILE A 72 -3.36 -0.08 -0.09
C ILE A 72 -4.35 0.53 0.88
N GLY A 73 -4.77 -0.24 1.88
CA GLY A 73 -5.76 0.24 2.83
C GLY A 73 -5.90 -0.62 4.06
N ALA A 74 -6.87 -0.25 4.90
CA ALA A 74 -7.22 -0.99 6.09
C ALA A 74 -8.71 -0.89 6.43
N PHE A 75 -9.22 -1.90 7.12
CA PHE A 75 -10.58 -1.96 7.63
C PHE A 75 -10.71 -1.40 9.05
N SER A 76 -11.89 -0.85 9.32
CA SER A 76 -12.65 -0.94 10.57
C SER A 76 -12.15 -1.89 11.66
N ALA A 77 -12.04 -1.47 12.92
CA ALA A 77 -12.03 -2.38 14.07
C ALA A 77 -13.25 -3.32 14.01
N ASP A 78 -14.41 -2.72 13.83
CA ASP A 78 -15.72 -3.36 13.62
C ASP A 78 -15.99 -3.77 12.17
N GLU A 79 -15.00 -3.59 11.27
CA GLU A 79 -15.08 -3.83 9.83
C GLU A 79 -16.22 -3.09 9.10
N ARG A 80 -16.81 -2.05 9.69
CA ARG A 80 -17.89 -1.29 9.05
C ARG A 80 -17.40 -0.27 8.02
N TRP A 81 -16.16 0.20 8.18
CA TRP A 81 -15.51 1.17 7.31
C TRP A 81 -14.26 0.58 6.66
N LEU A 82 -13.88 1.13 5.53
CA LEU A 82 -12.56 0.96 4.95
C LEU A 82 -11.90 2.32 4.70
N PHE A 83 -10.59 2.36 4.88
CA PHE A 83 -9.69 3.43 4.45
C PHE A 83 -8.81 2.88 3.33
N ALA A 84 -8.59 3.63 2.27
CA ALA A 84 -7.65 3.25 1.22
C ALA A 84 -7.01 4.47 0.57
N THR A 85 -5.81 4.29 0.02
CA THR A 85 -5.05 5.34 -0.67
C THR A 85 -4.34 4.79 -1.90
N ALA A 86 -4.25 5.61 -2.95
CA ALA A 86 -3.54 5.30 -4.18
C ALA A 86 -2.99 6.57 -4.84
N TRP A 87 -1.90 6.40 -5.59
CA TRP A 87 -1.24 7.46 -6.33
C TRP A 87 -0.86 7.01 -7.75
N GLU A 88 -0.71 7.99 -8.65
CA GLU A 88 -0.20 7.77 -9.99
C GLU A 88 0.74 8.91 -10.44
N PRO A 89 1.95 8.59 -10.94
CA PRO A 89 2.63 7.29 -10.82
C PRO A 89 2.96 6.94 -9.36
N TRP A 90 3.09 5.65 -9.04
CA TRP A 90 3.43 5.18 -7.69
C TRP A 90 4.77 4.44 -7.66
N GLN A 91 5.51 4.65 -6.57
CA GLN A 91 6.85 4.13 -6.29
C GLN A 91 6.77 2.72 -5.70
N GLU A 92 6.03 2.59 -4.60
CA GLU A 92 5.90 1.36 -3.84
C GLU A 92 4.64 1.40 -2.97
N LEU A 93 4.18 0.22 -2.60
CA LEU A 93 3.34 0.06 -1.42
C LEU A 93 4.24 -0.37 -0.27
N PHE A 94 4.05 0.19 0.91
CA PHE A 94 4.91 -0.09 2.04
C PHE A 94 4.11 -0.26 3.34
N GLN A 95 4.41 -1.36 4.04
CA GLN A 95 3.99 -1.63 5.40
C GLN A 95 5.19 -1.32 6.31
N GLY A 96 5.05 -0.33 7.21
CA GLY A 96 6.19 0.26 7.90
C GLY A 96 6.35 -0.04 9.38
N VAL A 97 7.27 0.70 10.01
CA VAL A 97 7.88 0.37 11.31
C VAL A 97 7.00 0.71 12.51
N ILE A 98 6.10 1.69 12.38
CA ILE A 98 5.21 2.16 13.48
C ILE A 98 3.75 1.98 13.04
N ARG A 99 3.39 0.75 12.66
CA ARG A 99 2.02 0.37 12.26
C ARG A 99 1.42 1.25 11.16
N CYS A 100 2.22 1.60 10.16
CA CYS A 100 1.82 2.48 9.06
C CYS A 100 1.61 1.71 7.74
N LEU A 101 0.78 2.28 6.87
CA LEU A 101 0.60 1.87 5.48
C LEU A 101 0.88 3.06 4.58
N HIS A 102 1.55 2.80 3.48
CA HIS A 102 2.03 3.79 2.54
C HIS A 102 1.70 3.36 1.12
N ALA A 103 1.12 4.27 0.35
CA ALA A 103 1.21 4.26 -1.09
C ALA A 103 2.07 5.46 -1.46
N ASP A 104 3.29 5.21 -1.90
CA ASP A 104 4.23 6.29 -2.18
C ASP A 104 4.12 6.68 -3.65
N PHE A 105 4.06 7.97 -3.95
CA PHE A 105 4.09 8.46 -5.33
C PHE A 105 5.51 8.45 -5.90
N ARG A 106 5.62 8.33 -7.22
CA ARG A 106 6.91 8.21 -7.92
C ARG A 106 7.45 9.56 -8.36
N LEU A 107 8.53 10.02 -7.70
CA LEU A 107 9.25 11.25 -8.10
C LEU A 107 10.49 11.03 -8.97
N GLY A 108 11.16 9.88 -8.91
CA GLY A 108 12.44 9.75 -9.63
C GLY A 108 12.29 9.81 -11.15
N GLY A 109 13.39 10.16 -11.80
CA GLY A 109 13.44 10.44 -13.24
C GLY A 109 12.80 11.77 -13.64
N ILE A 110 12.71 12.75 -12.71
CA ILE A 110 12.37 14.15 -13.03
C ILE A 110 13.69 14.92 -13.19
N PRO A 111 14.01 15.43 -14.40
CA PRO A 111 15.16 16.29 -14.63
C PRO A 111 15.12 17.60 -13.83
N ALA A 112 16.28 18.24 -13.68
CA ALA A 112 16.36 19.52 -13.01
C ALA A 112 15.52 20.58 -13.74
N GLY A 113 14.65 21.27 -12.99
CA GLY A 113 13.74 22.28 -13.52
C GLY A 113 12.43 21.74 -14.10
N GLU A 114 12.25 20.42 -14.18
CA GLU A 114 10.99 19.83 -14.64
C GLU A 114 9.97 19.66 -13.51
N THR A 115 8.70 19.61 -13.90
CA THR A 115 7.57 19.38 -13.01
C THR A 115 6.84 18.11 -13.44
N ARG A 116 6.44 17.30 -12.47
CA ARG A 116 5.55 16.14 -12.68
C ARG A 116 4.25 16.35 -11.93
N HIS A 117 3.13 16.17 -12.63
CA HIS A 117 1.83 16.11 -11.99
C HIS A 117 1.63 14.72 -11.41
N ILE A 118 1.26 14.68 -10.14
CA ILE A 118 0.94 13.46 -9.39
C ILE A 118 -0.54 13.51 -9.05
N HIS A 119 -1.27 12.44 -9.33
CA HIS A 119 -2.67 12.31 -8.92
C HIS A 119 -2.76 11.32 -7.76
N GLY A 120 -3.43 11.72 -6.68
CA GLY A 120 -3.71 10.85 -5.55
C GLY A 120 -5.18 10.86 -5.14
N LYS A 121 -5.62 9.76 -4.56
CA LYS A 121 -6.93 9.63 -3.92
C LYS A 121 -6.79 8.97 -2.56
N ILE A 122 -7.60 9.46 -1.63
CA ILE A 122 -7.82 8.85 -0.32
C ILE A 122 -9.32 8.62 -0.18
N TRP A 123 -9.70 7.41 0.22
CA TRP A 123 -11.09 7.05 0.48
C TRP A 123 -11.26 6.66 1.94
N LEU A 124 -12.34 7.18 2.55
CA LEU A 124 -12.92 6.68 3.79
C LEU A 124 -14.40 6.43 3.51
N MET A 125 -14.82 5.17 3.52
CA MET A 125 -16.16 4.78 3.08
C MET A 125 -16.65 3.52 3.80
N PRO A 126 -17.95 3.19 3.74
CA PRO A 126 -18.44 1.89 4.20
C PRO A 126 -17.63 0.75 3.60
N ASN A 127 -17.53 -0.37 4.32
CA ASN A 127 -16.81 -1.56 3.86
C ASN A 127 -17.51 -2.21 2.65
N ASP A 128 -17.28 -1.64 1.47
CA ASP A 128 -17.76 -2.08 0.17
C ASP A 128 -16.56 -2.04 -0.81
N VAL A 129 -15.85 -3.17 -0.87
CA VAL A 129 -14.66 -3.34 -1.72
C VAL A 129 -15.00 -3.20 -3.21
N PRO A 130 -16.11 -3.75 -3.74
CA PRO A 130 -16.54 -3.47 -5.11
C PRO A 130 -16.73 -1.97 -5.41
N ALA A 131 -17.33 -1.20 -4.51
CA ALA A 131 -17.48 0.23 -4.68
C ALA A 131 -16.14 0.99 -4.62
N LEU A 132 -15.21 0.56 -3.77
CA LEU A 132 -13.85 1.09 -3.75
C LEU A 132 -13.16 0.89 -5.11
N LEU A 133 -13.26 -0.31 -5.69
CA LEU A 133 -12.65 -0.59 -7.00
C LEU A 133 -13.28 0.25 -8.12
N ARG A 134 -14.61 0.41 -8.15
CA ARG A 134 -15.26 1.32 -9.11
C ARG A 134 -14.72 2.75 -9.01
N ARG A 135 -14.63 3.28 -7.79
CA ARG A 135 -14.06 4.62 -7.55
C ARG A 135 -12.57 4.72 -7.90
N TYR A 136 -11.82 3.64 -7.72
CA TYR A 136 -10.43 3.56 -8.17
C TYR A 136 -10.35 3.69 -9.70
N HIS A 137 -11.12 2.89 -10.44
CA HIS A 137 -11.12 2.94 -11.92
C HIS A 137 -11.62 4.28 -12.46
N GLU A 138 -12.62 4.89 -11.84
CA GLU A 138 -13.10 6.24 -12.20
C GLU A 138 -12.01 7.31 -11.99
N ALA A 139 -11.20 7.18 -10.93
CA ALA A 139 -10.13 8.13 -10.61
C ALA A 139 -8.85 7.92 -11.43
N PHE A 140 -8.60 6.70 -11.91
CA PHE A 140 -7.38 6.29 -12.62
C PHE A 140 -7.74 5.55 -13.93
N PRO A 141 -8.35 6.23 -14.92
CA PRO A 141 -8.96 5.60 -16.10
C PRO A 141 -7.96 5.06 -17.15
N SER A 142 -6.68 5.37 -17.03
CA SER A 142 -5.62 4.89 -17.94
C SER A 142 -5.14 3.47 -17.64
N ARG A 143 -5.95 2.65 -16.93
CA ARG A 143 -5.65 1.28 -16.52
C ARG A 143 -6.86 0.35 -16.71
#